data_AF-A0A1S1LVZ9-F1
#
_entry.id   AF-A0A1S1LVZ9-F1
#
_cell.length_a   1.000
_cell.length_b   1.000
_cell.length_c   1.000
_cell.angle_alpha   90.00
_cell.angle_beta   90.00
_cell.angle_gamma   90.00
#
_symmetry.space_group_name_H-M   'P 1'
#
loop_
_entity.id
_entity.type
_entity.pdbx_description
1 polymer ?
#
loop_
_entity_poly.entity_id
_entity_poly.type
_entity_poly.pdbx_seq_one_letter_code
_entity_poly.pdbx_strand_id
1 'polypeptide(L)'
;MARRIEPEAVAVEGLRDLLIEGTVAALDRIEGTSTDVYDFRPECDRLRERLADLADGNDVLFHRWGDGVTPDVDWPPGVRMCRLVGDSLVPADDEIVRTSWE
;
A
#
# COMPACT_ATOMS: atom_id res chain seq x y z
N MET A 1 32.46 6.00 -2.59
CA MET A 1 31.12 6.55 -2.32
C MET A 1 30.21 6.14 -3.47
N ALA A 2 29.28 5.22 -3.25
CA ALA A 2 28.28 4.87 -4.25
C ALA A 2 27.31 6.06 -4.39
N ARG A 3 27.10 6.56 -5.61
CA ARG A 3 26.01 7.50 -5.91
C ARG A 3 24.73 6.86 -5.39
N ARG A 4 24.03 7.50 -4.45
CA ARG A 4 22.64 7.16 -4.16
C ARG A 4 21.87 7.52 -5.43
N ILE A 5 21.43 6.51 -6.15
CA ILE A 5 20.50 6.68 -7.27
C ILE A 5 19.17 7.03 -6.61
N GLU A 6 18.76 8.29 -6.75
CA GLU A 6 17.40 8.69 -6.40
C GLU A 6 16.44 7.86 -7.26
N PRO A 7 15.45 7.18 -6.65
CA PRO A 7 14.41 6.52 -7.43
C PRO A 7 13.66 7.58 -8.23
N GLU A 8 13.48 7.32 -9.52
CA GLU A 8 12.51 8.05 -10.33
C GLU A 8 11.14 7.39 -10.22
N ALA A 9 10.09 8.17 -10.48
CA ALA A 9 8.74 7.63 -10.56
C ALA A 9 8.65 6.54 -11.63
N VAL A 10 7.99 5.43 -11.30
CA VAL A 10 7.82 4.30 -12.22
C VAL A 10 6.36 4.22 -12.63
N ALA A 11 6.07 4.54 -13.89
CA ALA A 11 4.76 4.28 -14.48
C ALA A 11 4.63 2.79 -14.81
N VAL A 12 3.58 2.16 -14.28
CA VAL A 12 3.21 0.79 -14.62
C VAL A 12 1.78 0.84 -15.13
N GLU A 13 1.64 0.75 -16.45
CA GLU A 13 0.33 0.81 -17.12
C GLU A 13 -0.65 -0.21 -16.52
N GLY A 14 -1.83 0.25 -16.11
CA GLY A 14 -2.87 -0.59 -15.50
C GLY A 14 -2.58 -1.06 -14.08
N LEU A 15 -1.55 -0.54 -13.41
CA LEU A 15 -1.24 -0.89 -12.03
C LEU A 15 -2.42 -0.60 -11.09
N ARG A 16 -3.12 0.51 -11.30
CA ARG A 16 -4.30 0.86 -10.51
C ARG A 16 -5.39 -0.20 -10.64
N ASP A 17 -5.68 -0.62 -11.86
CA ASP A 17 -6.71 -1.63 -12.13
C ASP A 17 -6.33 -2.99 -11.51
N LEU A 18 -5.05 -3.38 -11.62
CA LEU A 18 -4.54 -4.58 -10.96
C LEU A 18 -4.67 -4.53 -9.42
N LEU A 19 -4.46 -3.35 -8.83
CA LEU A 19 -4.61 -3.15 -7.39
C LEU A 19 -6.07 -3.17 -6.96
N ILE A 20 -6.98 -2.63 -7.78
CA ILE A 20 -8.43 -2.72 -7.57
C ILE A 20 -8.85 -4.19 -7.61
N GLU A 21 -8.49 -4.92 -8.67
CA GLU A 21 -8.83 -6.35 -8.83
C GLU A 21 -8.31 -7.19 -7.65
N GLY A 22 -7.04 -6.99 -7.25
CA GLY A 22 -6.46 -7.68 -6.11
C GLY A 22 -7.14 -7.36 -4.78
N THR A 23 -7.62 -6.12 -4.60
CA THR A 23 -8.33 -5.69 -3.39
C THR A 23 -9.74 -6.29 -3.33
N VAL A 24 -10.45 -6.33 -4.46
CA VAL A 24 -11.75 -7.02 -4.58
C VAL A 24 -11.59 -8.51 -4.29
N ALA A 25 -10.60 -9.18 -4.88
CA ALA A 25 -10.36 -10.60 -4.63
C ALA A 25 -9.93 -10.90 -3.18
N ALA A 26 -9.35 -9.92 -2.46
CA ALA A 26 -9.09 -10.05 -1.03
C ALA A 26 -10.38 -9.91 -0.21
N LEU A 27 -11.22 -8.91 -0.53
CA LEU A 27 -12.53 -8.74 0.09
C LEU A 27 -13.40 -9.98 -0.08
N ASP A 28 -13.56 -10.50 -1.30
CA ASP A 28 -14.39 -11.68 -1.57
C ASP A 28 -13.96 -12.91 -0.77
N ARG A 29 -12.65 -13.08 -0.55
CA ARG A 29 -12.12 -14.19 0.27
C ARG A 29 -12.47 -14.04 1.75
N ILE A 30 -12.54 -12.81 2.25
CA ILE A 30 -12.74 -12.52 3.67
C ILE A 30 -14.23 -12.37 3.98
N GLU A 31 -15.04 -11.81 3.09
CA GLU A 31 -16.47 -11.51 3.28
C GLU A 31 -17.38 -12.75 3.42
N GLY A 32 -16.86 -13.96 3.24
CA GLY A 32 -17.55 -15.22 3.56
C GLY A 32 -17.02 -15.94 4.79
N THR A 33 -15.98 -15.40 5.43
CA THR A 33 -15.21 -16.08 6.48
C THR A 33 -15.54 -15.45 7.84
N SER A 34 -16.27 -16.18 8.69
CA SER A 34 -16.42 -15.82 10.11
C SER A 34 -15.79 -16.90 10.97
N THR A 35 -14.91 -16.51 11.89
CA THR A 35 -14.41 -17.39 12.96
C THR A 35 -14.72 -16.74 14.30
N ASP A 36 -15.05 -17.57 15.29
CA ASP A 36 -15.30 -17.11 16.66
C ASP A 36 -14.05 -16.47 17.32
N VAL A 37 -12.87 -16.64 16.70
CA VAL A 37 -11.57 -16.23 17.22
C VAL A 37 -11.12 -14.87 16.66
N TYR A 38 -11.56 -14.51 15.45
CA TYR A 38 -11.09 -13.29 14.79
C TYR A 38 -12.22 -12.60 14.04
N ASP A 39 -12.42 -11.32 14.38
CA ASP A 39 -13.36 -10.46 13.70
C ASP A 39 -12.69 -9.80 12.49
N PHE A 40 -13.08 -10.25 11.30
CA PHE A 40 -12.56 -9.72 10.04
C PHE A 40 -13.21 -8.42 9.58
N ARG A 41 -14.27 -7.92 10.26
CA ARG A 41 -14.97 -6.69 9.86
C ARG A 41 -14.05 -5.47 9.72
N PRO A 42 -13.11 -5.20 10.64
CA PRO A 42 -12.18 -4.08 10.49
C PRO A 42 -11.29 -4.21 9.25
N GLU A 43 -10.91 -5.44 8.90
CA GLU A 43 -10.09 -5.69 7.71
C GLU A 43 -10.91 -5.53 6.42
N CYS A 44 -12.18 -5.96 6.41
CA CYS A 44 -13.09 -5.67 5.30
C CYS A 44 -13.31 -4.15 5.14
N ASP A 45 -13.58 -3.42 6.21
CA ASP A 45 -13.79 -1.97 6.15
C ASP A 45 -12.57 -1.25 5.58
N ARG A 46 -11.37 -1.65 6.00
CA ARG A 46 -10.10 -1.13 5.48
C ARG A 46 -9.91 -1.42 3.99
N LEU A 47 -10.22 -2.63 3.54
CA LEU A 47 -10.11 -2.96 2.12
C LEU A 47 -11.14 -2.20 1.28
N ARG A 48 -12.33 -1.91 1.82
CA ARG A 48 -13.34 -1.07 1.16
C ARG A 48 -12.91 0.40 1.07
N GLU A 49 -12.31 0.93 2.13
CA GLU A 49 -11.74 2.29 2.13
C GLU A 49 -10.63 2.41 1.08
N ARG A 50 -9.69 1.45 1.06
CA ARG A 50 -8.66 1.36 0.02
C ARG A 50 -9.25 1.28 -1.39
N LEU A 51 -10.34 0.53 -1.58
CA LEU A 51 -11.02 0.44 -2.86
C LEU A 51 -11.61 1.81 -3.28
N ALA A 52 -12.20 2.55 -2.34
CA ALA A 52 -12.74 3.88 -2.59
C ALA A 52 -11.62 4.85 -3.02
N ASP A 53 -10.50 4.86 -2.31
CA ASP A 53 -9.36 5.71 -2.66
C ASP A 53 -8.78 5.35 -4.04
N LEU A 54 -8.63 4.05 -4.30
CA LEU A 54 -8.23 3.55 -5.61
C LEU A 54 -9.27 3.87 -6.70
N ALA A 55 -10.56 4.02 -6.42
CA ALA A 55 -11.59 4.35 -7.40
C ALA A 55 -11.69 5.86 -7.67
N ASP A 56 -11.47 6.69 -6.64
CA ASP A 56 -11.50 8.15 -6.75
C ASP A 56 -10.23 8.72 -7.39
N GLY A 57 -9.19 7.89 -7.50
CA GLY A 57 -7.88 8.33 -8.00
C GLY A 57 -7.15 9.16 -6.98
N ASN A 58 -7.53 8.98 -5.71
CA ASN A 58 -6.78 9.52 -4.60
C ASN A 58 -5.38 8.92 -4.61
N ASP A 59 -4.44 9.73 -4.16
CA ASP A 59 -3.04 9.38 -4.09
C ASP A 59 -2.80 8.38 -2.95
N VAL A 60 -2.75 7.09 -3.27
CA VAL A 60 -2.63 6.02 -2.27
C VAL A 60 -1.17 5.72 -1.96
N LEU A 61 -0.81 5.73 -0.68
CA LEU A 61 0.53 5.38 -0.23
C LEU A 61 0.71 3.85 -0.15
N PHE A 62 1.74 3.36 -0.84
CA PHE A 62 2.13 1.96 -0.91
C PHE A 62 3.58 1.78 -0.47
N HIS A 63 3.84 0.71 0.26
CA HIS A 63 5.19 0.22 0.48
C HIS A 63 5.40 -1.03 -0.42
N ARG A 64 6.65 -1.38 -0.69
CA ARG A 64 7.00 -2.58 -1.47
C ARG A 64 6.67 -3.91 -0.75
N TRP A 65 6.03 -3.88 0.42
CA TRP A 65 5.90 -4.99 1.39
C TRP A 65 4.58 -5.01 2.21
N GLY A 66 3.42 -5.19 1.56
CA GLY A 66 2.07 -5.27 2.21
C GLY A 66 1.40 -4.02 2.87
N ASP A 67 0.36 -3.51 2.19
CA ASP A 67 -0.87 -2.85 2.69
C ASP A 67 -1.01 -1.37 3.16
N GLY A 68 0.04 -0.58 3.32
CA GLY A 68 -0.03 0.89 3.47
C GLY A 68 -0.51 1.41 4.82
N VAL A 69 -0.86 0.52 5.77
CA VAL A 69 -1.63 0.91 6.96
C VAL A 69 -0.84 0.86 8.25
N THR A 70 0.22 0.06 8.33
CA THR A 70 0.89 -0.15 9.62
C THR A 70 1.96 0.93 9.86
N PRO A 71 1.72 1.92 10.74
CA PRO A 71 2.60 3.10 10.87
C PRO A 71 3.85 2.78 11.71
N ASP A 72 3.73 1.82 12.62
CA ASP A 72 4.76 1.45 13.61
C ASP A 72 5.53 0.17 13.20
N VAL A 73 5.68 -0.10 11.91
CA VAL A 73 6.50 -1.24 11.45
C VAL A 73 7.94 -0.80 11.35
N ASP A 74 8.83 -1.54 12.00
CA ASP A 74 10.27 -1.46 11.76
C ASP A 74 10.55 -1.69 10.27
N TRP A 75 10.92 -0.62 9.58
CA TRP A 75 11.13 -0.64 8.14
C TRP A 75 12.40 -1.44 7.80
N PRO A 76 12.31 -2.55 7.03
CA PRO A 76 13.49 -3.28 6.62
C PRO A 76 14.41 -2.38 5.77
N PRO A 77 15.73 -2.48 5.93
CA PRO A 77 16.66 -1.68 5.15
C PRO A 77 16.49 -1.96 3.65
N GLY A 78 16.34 -0.89 2.87
CA GLY A 78 16.16 -0.96 1.41
C GLY A 78 14.70 -1.02 0.93
N VAL A 79 13.72 -1.02 1.84
CA VAL A 79 12.30 -0.83 1.47
C VAL A 79 12.05 0.64 1.16
N ARG A 80 11.23 0.90 0.13
CA ARG A 80 10.82 2.24 -0.29
C ARG A 80 9.31 2.39 -0.15
N MET A 81 8.91 3.61 0.17
CA MET A 81 7.53 4.05 0.17
C MET A 81 7.25 4.83 -1.11
N CYS A 82 6.14 4.51 -1.77
CA CYS A 82 5.72 5.14 -3.00
C CYS A 82 4.24 5.51 -2.91
N ARG A 83 3.88 6.69 -3.38
CA ARG A 83 2.51 7.06 -3.69
C ARG A 83 2.13 6.52 -5.07
N LEU A 84 0.94 5.95 -5.21
CA LEU A 84 0.32 5.70 -6.49
C LEU A 84 -0.43 6.95 -6.94
N VAL A 85 0.04 7.56 -8.03
CA VAL A 85 -0.59 8.71 -8.70
C VAL A 85 -1.06 8.23 -10.07
N GLY A 86 -2.36 8.00 -10.23
CA GLY A 86 -2.90 7.30 -11.40
C GLY A 86 -2.32 5.88 -11.49
N ASP A 87 -1.47 5.65 -12.50
CA ASP A 87 -0.75 4.39 -12.73
C ASP A 87 0.75 4.45 -12.35
N SER A 88 1.20 5.55 -11.75
CA SER A 88 2.61 5.77 -11.45
C SER A 88 2.93 5.62 -9.98
N LEU A 89 3.96 4.85 -9.65
CA LEU A 89 4.54 4.80 -8.31
C LEU A 89 5.60 5.90 -8.19
N VAL A 90 5.26 6.94 -7.45
CA VAL A 90 6.13 8.09 -7.13
C VAL A 90 6.74 7.86 -5.75
N PRO A 91 8.06 7.92 -5.57
CA PRO A 91 8.66 7.83 -4.24
C PRO A 91 8.09 8.88 -3.29
N ALA A 92 7.74 8.44 -2.08
CA ALA A 92 7.13 9.24 -1.02
C ALA A 92 7.80 8.94 0.34
N ASP A 93 9.09 8.57 0.31
CA ASP A 93 9.88 8.20 1.48
C ASP A 93 10.02 9.36 2.50
N ASP A 94 9.82 10.60 2.06
CA ASP A 94 9.91 11.84 2.85
C ASP A 94 8.62 12.18 3.61
N GLU A 95 7.51 11.51 3.30
CA GLU A 95 6.20 11.77 3.91
C GLU A 95 6.01 11.05 5.25
N ILE A 96 6.93 10.16 5.59
CA ILE A 96 6.94 9.41 6.84
C ILE A 96 8.21 9.67 7.62
N VAL A 97 8.06 9.78 8.93
CA VAL A 97 9.20 9.85 9.85
C VAL A 97 9.75 8.44 9.99
N ARG A 98 10.88 8.16 9.34
CA ARG A 98 11.62 6.90 9.55
C ARG A 98 12.42 6.99 10.84
N THR A 99 12.00 6.24 11.86
CA THR A 99 12.84 5.98 13.03
C THR A 99 13.94 5.00 12.64
N SER A 100 15.14 5.52 12.40
CA SER A 100 16.34 4.69 12.25
C SER A 100 16.77 4.19 13.62
N TRP A 101 16.79 2.88 13.83
CA TRP A 101 17.55 2.29 14.94
C TRP A 101 19.04 2.54 14.67
N GLU A 102 19.68 3.35 15.53
CA GLU A 102 21.11 3.23 15.80
C GLU A 102 21.35 2.08 16.80
#